data_AF-A0A2K4IBP3-F1
#
_entry.id   AF-A0A2K4IBP3-F1
#
_cell.length_a   1.000
_cell.length_b   1.000
_cell.length_c   1.000
_cell.angle_alpha   90.00
_cell.angle_beta   90.00
_cell.angle_gamma   90.00
#
_symmetry.space_group_name_H-M   'P 1'
#
loop_
_entity.id
_entity.type
_entity.pdbx_description
1 polymer ?
#
loop_
_entity_poly.entity_id
_entity_poly.type
_entity_poly.pdbx_seq_one_letter_code
_entity_poly.pdbx_strand_id
1 'polypeptide(L)' 'MANKPILSAPDAAEHNTDAAYVAQVIKRSGMSQRACAARVGVSHATLKNWIAGTHEWSYPAQYALECLAAFTDAE' A
#
# COMPACT_ATOMS: atom_id res chain seq x y z
N MET A 1 17.96 18.70 -1.61
CA MET A 1 17.91 17.65 -0.57
C MET A 1 17.19 16.46 -1.19
N ALA A 2 17.86 15.32 -1.35
CA ALA A 2 17.25 14.14 -1.95
C ALA A 2 16.21 13.57 -0.97
N ASN A 3 14.94 13.57 -1.36
CA ASN A 3 13.87 12.99 -0.56
C ASN A 3 14.08 11.47 -0.52
N LYS A 4 14.54 10.97 0.63
CA LYS A 4 14.82 9.54 0.80
C LYS A 4 13.46 8.84 0.92
N PRO A 5 13.11 7.87 0.07
CA PRO A 5 11.87 7.13 0.26
C PRO A 5 11.94 6.46 1.65
N ILE A 6 10.91 6.71 2.47
CA ILE A 6 10.81 6.22 3.85
C ILE A 6 10.68 4.67 3.87
N LEU A 7 10.40 4.07 2.72
CA LEU A 7 10.45 2.64 2.47
C LEU A 7 11.73 2.36 1.66
N SER A 8 12.60 1.47 2.17
CA SER A 8 13.58 0.78 1.32
C SER A 8 12.81 0.18 0.14
N ALA A 9 13.44 0.12 -1.05
CA ALA A 9 12.80 -0.43 -2.24
C ALA A 9 12.06 -1.74 -1.86
N PRO A 10 10.78 -1.90 -2.25
CA PRO A 10 9.98 -3.05 -1.83
C PRO A 10 10.76 -4.35 -2.11
N ASP A 11 11.05 -5.11 -1.05
CA ASP A 11 11.75 -6.37 -1.14
C ASP A 11 10.75 -7.52 -1.10
N ALA A 12 10.82 -8.43 -2.07
CA ALA A 12 9.97 -9.61 -2.13
C ALA A 12 10.19 -10.56 -0.93
N ALA A 13 11.36 -10.50 -0.30
CA ALA A 13 11.65 -11.21 0.95
C ALA A 13 10.90 -10.63 2.16
N GLU A 14 10.39 -9.39 2.07
CA GLU A 14 9.64 -8.68 3.11
C GLU A 14 8.12 -8.60 2.79
N HIS A 15 7.57 -9.59 2.08
CA HIS A 15 6.12 -9.69 1.88
C HIS A 15 5.42 -9.83 3.24
N ASN A 16 4.69 -8.78 3.62
CA ASN A 16 3.98 -8.71 4.89
C ASN A 16 2.47 -8.74 4.64
N THR A 17 1.81 -9.86 4.95
CA THR A 17 0.37 -10.04 4.74
C THR A 17 -0.50 -9.46 5.87
N ASP A 18 0.09 -8.83 6.89
CA ASP A 18 -0.64 -8.28 8.03
C ASP A 18 -1.58 -7.14 7.61
N ALA A 19 -2.86 -7.29 7.98
CA ALA A 19 -3.91 -6.30 7.75
C ALA A 19 -3.58 -4.92 8.35
N ALA A 20 -2.91 -4.88 9.51
CA ALA A 20 -2.46 -3.65 10.14
C ALA A 20 -1.42 -2.92 9.29
N TYR A 21 -0.56 -3.67 8.60
CA TYR A 21 0.42 -3.12 7.69
C TYR A 21 -0.24 -2.50 6.45
N VAL A 22 -1.23 -3.19 5.85
CA VAL A 22 -2.04 -2.65 4.74
C VAL A 22 -2.67 -1.30 5.12
N ALA A 23 -3.30 -1.23 6.29
CA ALA A 23 -3.92 0.01 6.77
C ALA A 23 -2.89 1.12 6.99
N GLN A 24 -1.69 0.79 7.47
CA GLN A 24 -0.61 1.74 7.66
C GLN A 24 -0.10 2.29 6.32
N VAL A 25 0.12 1.45 5.32
CA VAL A 25 0.60 1.86 3.98
C VAL A 25 -0.43 2.77 3.29
N ILE A 26 -1.71 2.42 3.34
CA ILE A 26 -2.79 3.26 2.80
C ILE A 26 -2.88 4.60 3.53
N LYS A 27 -2.72 4.61 4.86
CA LYS A 27 -2.70 5.86 5.63
C LYS A 27 -1.52 6.75 5.22
N ARG A 28 -0.35 6.16 4.97
CA ARG A 28 0.86 6.88 4.54
C ARG A 28 0.74 7.44 3.13
N SER A 29 0.01 6.77 2.24
CA SER A 29 -0.20 7.28 0.88
C SER A 29 -1.04 8.55 0.81
N GLY A 30 -1.71 8.96 1.90
CA GLY A 30 -2.58 10.15 1.93
C GLY A 30 -3.81 10.04 1.00
N MET A 31 -3.98 8.91 0.31
CA MET A 31 -5.06 8.68 -0.64
C MET A 31 -6.24 7.99 0.04
N SER A 32 -7.45 8.22 -0.49
CA SER A 32 -8.61 7.43 -0.08
C SER A 32 -8.43 5.95 -0.46
N GLN A 33 -9.02 5.04 0.32
CA GLN A 33 -9.04 3.60 0.04
C GLN A 33 -9.50 3.30 -1.41
N ARG A 34 -10.51 4.03 -1.89
CA ARG A 34 -11.05 3.87 -3.25
C ARG A 34 -10.04 4.30 -4.33
N ALA A 35 -9.28 5.37 -4.09
CA ALA A 35 -8.24 5.82 -5.00
C ALA A 35 -7.03 4.87 -5.00
N CYS A 36 -6.64 4.36 -3.83
CA CYS A 36 -5.65 3.29 -3.71
C CYS A 36 -6.06 2.05 -4.51
N ALA A 37 -7.30 1.56 -4.32
CA ALA A 37 -7.79 0.38 -5.03
C ALA A 37 -7.75 0.57 -6.55
N ALA A 38 -8.16 1.75 -7.04
CA ALA A 38 -8.11 2.07 -8.47
C ALA A 38 -6.68 2.10 -9.03
N ARG A 39 -5.69 2.60 -8.27
CA ARG A 39 -4.27 2.65 -8.70
C ARG A 39 -3.58 1.30 -8.66
N VAL A 40 -3.97 0.44 -7.71
CA VAL A 40 -3.47 -0.94 -7.60
C VAL A 40 -4.14 -1.86 -8.63
N GLY A 41 -5.31 -1.46 -9.16
CA GLY A 41 -6.06 -2.26 -10.13
C GLY A 41 -6.96 -3.32 -9.49
N VAL A 42 -7.39 -3.11 -8.24
CA VAL A 42 -8.32 -4.00 -7.52
C VAL A 42 -9.64 -3.33 -7.19
N SER A 43 -10.65 -4.13 -6.88
CA SER A 43 -11.92 -3.59 -6.41
C SER A 43 -11.78 -2.96 -5.01
N HIS A 44 -12.61 -1.96 -4.71
CA HIS A 44 -12.65 -1.37 -3.37
C HIS A 44 -13.00 -2.41 -2.28
N ALA A 45 -13.83 -3.41 -2.62
CA ALA A 45 -14.16 -4.50 -1.71
C ALA A 45 -12.95 -5.40 -1.41
N THR A 46 -12.13 -5.69 -2.43
CA THR A 46 -10.89 -6.46 -2.29
C THR A 46 -9.93 -5.75 -1.32
N LEU A 47 -9.73 -4.44 -1.51
CA LEU A 47 -8.88 -3.65 -0.63
C LEU A 47 -9.43 -3.57 0.81
N LYS A 48 -10.75 -3.47 0.97
CA LYS A 48 -11.41 -3.54 2.28
C LYS A 48 -11.19 -4.89 2.98
N ASN A 49 -11.21 -6.00 2.22
CA ASN A 49 -10.96 -7.34 2.76
C ASN A 49 -9.52 -7.49 3.25
N TRP A 50 -8.55 -6.87 2.57
CA TRP A 50 -7.16 -6.83 3.02
C TRP A 50 -7.01 -6.07 4.35
N ILE A 51 -7.64 -4.90 4.46
CA ILE A 51 -7.63 -4.10 5.70
C ILE A 51 -8.34 -4.82 6.85
N ALA A 52 -9.38 -5.60 6.54
CA ALA A 52 -10.10 -6.40 7.52
C ALA A 52 -9.38 -7.71 7.89
N GLY A 53 -8.29 -8.06 7.22
CA GLY A 53 -7.57 -9.32 7.40
C GLY A 53 -8.37 -10.55 7.00
N THR A 54 -9.45 -10.41 6.22
CA THR A 54 -10.23 -11.55 5.73
C THR A 54 -9.57 -12.22 4.54
N HIS A 55 -8.73 -11.48 3.81
CA HIS A 55 -7.93 -11.97 2.71
C HIS A 55 -6.53 -11.37 2.79
N GLU A 56 -5.53 -12.15 2.45
CA GLU A 56 -4.17 -11.65 2.28
C GLU A 56 -4.05 -10.94 0.92
N TRP A 57 -3.30 -9.86 0.89
CA TRP A 57 -2.88 -9.22 -0.36
C TRP A 57 -1.66 -9.92 -0.96
N SER A 58 -1.53 -9.87 -2.28
CA SER A 58 -0.36 -10.40 -2.98
C SER A 58 0.80 -9.42 -2.92
N TYR A 59 2.04 -9.91 -3.03
CA TYR A 59 3.24 -9.05 -3.08
C TYR A 59 3.15 -7.93 -4.14
N PRO A 60 2.64 -8.15 -5.37
CA PRO A 60 2.46 -7.05 -6.33
C PRO A 60 1.53 -5.93 -5.83
N ALA A 61 0.50 -6.26 -5.05
CA ALA A 61 -0.39 -5.27 -4.46
C ALA A 61 0.31 -4.49 -3.34
N GLN A 62 1.12 -5.17 -2.52
CA GLN A 62 1.98 -4.54 -1.53
C GLN A 62 2.95 -3.55 -2.19
N TYR A 63 3.73 -4.02 -3.17
CA TYR A 63 4.68 -3.22 -3.94
C TYR A 63 4.03 -1.94 -4.48
N ALA A 64 2.86 -2.07 -5.12
CA ALA A 64 2.16 -0.93 -5.70
C ALA A 64 1.71 0.08 -4.64
N LEU A 65 1.18 -0.39 -3.50
CA LEU A 65 0.73 0.48 -2.41
C LEU A 65 1.89 1.17 -1.69
N GLU A 66 2.99 0.47 -1.48
CA GLU A 66 4.23 1.03 -0.92
C GLU A 66 4.83 2.08 -1.83
N CYS A 67 4.83 1.86 -3.14
CA CYS A 67 5.23 2.88 -4.11
C CYS A 67 4.34 4.12 -4.00
N LEU A 68 3.02 3.95 -3.96
CA LEU A 68 2.08 5.08 -3.78
C LEU A 68 2.33 5.83 -2.46
N ALA A 69 2.68 5.11 -1.39
CA ALA A 69 3.03 5.69 -0.09
C ALA A 69 4.39 6.39 -0.06
N ALA A 70 5.33 6.00 -0.92
CA ALA A 70 6.65 6.61 -1.01
C ALA A 70 6.66 7.92 -1.80
N PHE A 71 5.68 8.16 -2.67
CA PHE A 71 5.62 9.34 -3.54
C PHE A 71 4.83 10.53 -2.97
N THR A 72 4.34 10.45 -1.73
CA THR A 72 3.52 11.52 -1.12
C THR A 72 4.36 12.49 -0.27
N ASP A 73 4.92 13.49 -0.94
CA ASP A 73 5.32 14.82 -0.43
C ASP A 73 5.57 15.74 -1.65
N ALA A 74 4.49 16.26 -2.23
CA ALA A 74 4.55 17.25 -3.31
C ALA A 74 3.33 18.18 -3.27
N GLU A 75 3.23 18.99 -2.21
CA GLU A 75 2.60 20.32 -2.23
C GLU A 75 3.27 21.22 -1.19
#